data_AF-A0A1F4D5K6-F1
#
_entry.id   AF-A0A1F4D5K6-F1
#
_cell.length_a   1.000
_cell.length_b   1.000
_cell.length_c   1.000
_cell.angle_alpha   90.00
_cell.angle_beta   90.00
_cell.angle_gamma   90.00
#
_symmetry.space_group_name_H-M   'P 1'
#
loop_
_entity.id
_entity.type
_entity.pdbx_description
1 polymer ?
#
loop_
_entity_poly.entity_id
_entity_poly.type
_entity_poly.pdbx_seq_one_letter_code
_entity_poly.pdbx_strand_id
1 'polypeptide(L)' 'MFALALLGGIAQAQVPQRINYQGYLGNASGQPINVPVPMVFKLYDVASGGTALWTETQASVAVTNGIRKPLSR' A
#
# COMPACT_ATOMS: atom_id res chain seq x y z
N MET A 1 22.23 -46.76 -18.60
CA MET A 1 21.36 -45.96 -17.70
C MET A 1 21.97 -44.58 -17.57
N PHE A 2 21.39 -43.58 -18.23
CA PHE A 2 21.80 -42.17 -18.07
C PHE A 2 20.97 -41.58 -16.93
N ALA A 3 21.62 -41.28 -15.81
CA ALA A 3 20.96 -40.60 -14.68
C ALA A 3 20.87 -39.10 -15.01
N LEU A 4 19.65 -38.61 -15.20
CA LEU A 4 19.37 -37.18 -15.37
C LEU A 4 19.15 -36.56 -13.98
N ALA A 5 20.11 -35.76 -13.53
CA ALA A 5 19.98 -35.01 -12.28
C ALA A 5 19.09 -33.76 -12.50
N LEU A 6 17.95 -33.70 -11.83
CA LEU A 6 17.13 -32.49 -11.74
C LEU A 6 17.82 -31.49 -10.79
N LEU A 7 18.42 -30.44 -11.36
CA LEU A 7 18.80 -29.24 -10.63
C LEU A 7 17.52 -28.46 -10.29
N GLY A 8 16.98 -28.69 -9.10
CA GLY A 8 15.90 -27.87 -8.54
C GLY A 8 16.40 -26.45 -8.29
N GLY A 9 15.99 -25.50 -9.15
CA GLY A 9 16.28 -24.08 -8.95
C GLY A 9 15.58 -23.55 -7.70
N ILE A 10 16.32 -22.84 -6.86
CA ILE A 10 15.79 -22.17 -5.68
C ILE A 10 14.97 -20.97 -6.17
N ALA A 11 13.64 -21.09 -6.19
CA ALA A 11 12.76 -19.98 -6.48
C ALA A 11 12.67 -19.05 -5.25
N GLN A 12 13.26 -17.86 -5.34
CA GLN A 12 13.10 -16.81 -4.33
C GLN A 12 11.82 -16.03 -4.65
N ALA A 13 10.74 -16.29 -3.89
CA ALA A 13 9.52 -15.49 -4.00
C ALA A 13 9.74 -14.14 -3.31
N GLN A 14 9.81 -13.06 -4.07
CA GLN A 14 9.93 -11.71 -3.51
C GLN A 14 8.60 -11.30 -2.87
N VAL A 15 8.59 -11.08 -1.55
CA VAL A 15 7.43 -10.56 -0.84
C VAL A 15 7.20 -9.09 -1.26
N PRO A 16 5.98 -8.71 -1.69
CA PRO A 16 5.67 -7.33 -2.01
C PRO A 16 5.88 -6.43 -0.79
N GLN A 17 6.78 -5.45 -0.92
CA GLN A 17 7.07 -4.49 0.15
C GLN A 17 6.13 -3.27 0.14
N ARG A 18 5.13 -3.27 -0.74
CA ARG A 18 4.22 -2.13 -0.93
C ARG A 18 2.78 -2.62 -0.99
N ILE A 19 1.90 -1.86 -0.34
CA ILE A 19 0.46 -2.05 -0.40
C ILE A 19 -0.11 -0.96 -1.31
N ASN A 20 -0.85 -1.35 -2.35
CA ASN A 20 -1.57 -0.40 -3.18
C ASN A 20 -2.89 -0.02 -2.50
N TYR A 21 -3.14 1.28 -2.34
CA TYR A 21 -4.37 1.81 -1.77
C TYR A 21 -4.97 2.89 -2.67
N GLN A 22 -6.28 2.86 -2.87
CA GLN A 22 -7.01 3.86 -3.66
C GLN A 22 -8.20 4.36 -2.85
N GLY A 23 -8.52 5.63 -3.00
CA GLY A 23 -9.63 6.26 -2.29
C GLY A 23 -9.99 7.60 -2.92
N TYR A 24 -11.20 8.06 -2.61
CA TYR A 24 -11.70 9.37 -2.97
C TYR A 24 -11.78 10.23 -1.71
N LEU A 25 -11.21 11.42 -1.77
CA LEU A 25 -11.22 12.37 -0.67
C LEU A 25 -12.11 13.55 -1.04
N GLY A 26 -13.21 13.67 -0.31
CA GLY A 26 -14.15 14.79 -0.39
C GLY A 26 -14.05 15.69 0.84
N ASN A 27 -14.47 16.95 0.70
CA ASN A 27 -14.70 17.84 1.83
C ASN A 27 -16.09 17.59 2.46
N ALA A 28 -16.45 18.35 3.50
CA ALA A 28 -17.73 18.23 4.19
C ALA A 28 -18.96 18.40 3.27
N SER A 29 -18.80 19.07 2.14
CA SER A 29 -19.84 19.28 1.12
C SER A 29 -19.82 18.23 0.00
N GLY A 30 -19.00 17.18 0.14
CA GLY A 30 -18.86 16.10 -0.85
C GLY A 30 -18.04 16.45 -2.10
N GLN A 31 -17.40 17.63 -2.13
CA GLN A 31 -16.59 18.06 -3.26
C GLN A 31 -15.16 17.51 -3.16
N PRO A 32 -14.53 17.14 -4.30
CA PRO A 32 -13.18 16.57 -4.29
C PRO A 32 -12.17 17.54 -3.71
N ILE A 33 -11.25 17.05 -2.88
CA ILE A 33 -10.13 17.85 -2.40
C ILE A 33 -8.97 17.79 -3.41
N ASN A 34 -8.30 18.94 -3.59
CA ASN A 34 -7.18 19.11 -4.54
C ASN A 34 -5.90 19.59 -3.84
N VAL A 35 -5.79 19.34 -2.54
CA VAL A 35 -4.63 19.73 -1.73
C VAL A 35 -3.88 18.49 -1.27
N PRO A 36 -2.54 18.53 -1.13
CA PRO A 36 -1.81 17.47 -0.49
C PRO A 36 -2.27 17.30 0.96
N VAL A 37 -2.39 16.04 1.41
CA VAL A 37 -2.79 15.73 2.79
C VAL A 37 -1.84 14.70 3.41
N PRO A 38 -1.56 14.81 4.73
CA PRO A 38 -0.84 13.77 5.44
C PRO A 38 -1.74 12.54 5.61
N MET A 39 -1.15 11.34 5.50
CA MET A 39 -1.84 10.07 5.70
C MET A 39 -1.03 9.15 6.62
N VAL A 40 -1.72 8.45 7.51
CA VAL A 40 -1.12 7.44 8.39
C VAL A 40 -1.80 6.10 8.13
N PHE A 41 -1.03 5.11 7.72
CA PHE A 41 -1.49 3.75 7.49
C PHE A 41 -1.10 2.88 8.67
N LYS A 42 -2.03 2.03 9.13
CA LYS A 42 -1.81 1.10 10.24
C LYS A 42 -2.38 -0.26 9.89
N LEU A 43 -1.66 -1.32 10.27
CA LEU A 43 -2.10 -2.71 10.12
C LEU A 43 -2.30 -3.34 11.49
N TYR A 44 -3.40 -4.05 11.68
CA TYR A 44 -3.78 -4.74 12.90
C TYR A 44 -4.15 -6.19 12.58
N ASP A 45 -4.01 -7.09 13.54
CA ASP A 45 -4.47 -8.49 13.48
C ASP A 45 -5.77 -8.75 14.25
N VAL A 46 -6.23 -7.78 15.05
CA VAL A 46 -7.48 -7.85 15.82
C VAL A 46 -8.49 -6.80 15.38
N ALA A 47 -9.77 -7.10 15.55
CA ALA A 47 -10.87 -6.25 15.08
C ALA A 47 -11.07 -4.95 15.88
N SER A 48 -10.66 -4.89 17.14
CA SER A 48 -10.78 -3.69 17.98
C SER A 48 -9.79 -3.71 19.15
N GLY A 49 -9.38 -2.53 19.62
CA GLY A 49 -8.59 -2.35 20.84
C GLY A 49 -7.11 -2.79 20.80
N GLY A 50 -6.62 -3.32 19.67
CA GLY A 50 -5.25 -3.82 19.53
C GLY A 50 -4.18 -2.77 19.21
N THR A 51 -2.92 -3.19 19.30
CA THR A 51 -1.74 -2.41 18.88
C THR A 51 -1.49 -2.62 17.39
N ALA A 52 -1.05 -1.56 16.69
CA ALA A 52 -0.70 -1.67 15.28
C ALA A 52 0.58 -2.52 15.11
N LEU A 53 0.50 -3.57 14.32
CA LEU A 53 1.64 -4.41 13.91
C LEU A 53 2.60 -3.63 12.99
N TRP A 54 2.06 -2.67 12.26
CA TRP A 54 2.81 -1.82 11.34
C TRP A 54 2.18 -0.45 11.27
N THR A 55 3.02 0.58 11.13
CA THR A 55 2.59 1.97 10.94
C THR A 55 3.49 2.64 9.92
N GLU A 56 2.90 3.32 8.95
CA GLU A 56 3.60 4.17 7.99
C GLU A 56 2.97 5.56 7.98
N THR A 57 3.83 6.58 8.02
CA THR A 57 3.41 7.98 7.92
C THR A 57 3.86 8.54 6.58
N GLN A 58 2.90 8.97 5.77
CA GLN A 58 3.12 9.70 4.54
C GLN A 58 2.79 11.17 4.78
N ALA A 59 3.83 12.00 4.94
CA ALA A 59 3.67 13.38 5.38
C ALA A 59 2.93 14.28 4.38
N SER A 60 3.00 13.96 3.08
CA SER A 60 2.36 14.74 2.03
C SER A 60 2.01 13.84 0.84
N VAL A 61 0.74 13.46 0.74
CA VAL A 61 0.21 12.67 -0.37
C VAL A 61 -0.47 13.61 -1.35
N ALA A 62 0.02 13.65 -2.59
CA ALA A 62 -0.58 14.45 -3.64
C ALA A 62 -1.98 13.91 -4.00
N VAL A 63 -2.99 14.78 -3.90
CA VAL A 63 -4.37 14.50 -4.28
C VAL A 63 -4.78 15.44 -5.40
N THR A 64 -5.39 14.90 -6.45
CA THR A 64 -5.93 15.69 -7.56
C THR A 64 -7.29 15.13 -7.95
N ASN A 65 -8.29 16.01 -8.00
CA ASN A 65 -9.70 15.66 -8.16
C ASN A 65 -10.18 14.61 -7.15
N GLY A 66 -9.73 14.72 -5.90
CA GLY A 66 -10.05 13.76 -4.83
C GLY A 66 -9.34 12.41 -4.95
N ILE A 67 -8.57 12.16 -6.02
CA ILE A 67 -7.88 10.89 -6.25
C ILE A 67 -6.39 11.05 -5.95
N ARG A 68 -5.83 10.11 -5.19
CA ARG A 68 -4.38 9.96 -5.07
C ARG A 68 -3.80 9.54 -6.42
N LYS A 69 -2.93 10.35 -7.02
CA LYS A 69 -2.23 9.93 -8.24
C LYS A 69 -1.29 8.74 -7.94
N PRO A 70 -1.33 7.66 -8.74
CA PRO A 70 -0.23 6.70 -8.75
C PRO A 70 1.02 7.42 -9.27
N LEU A 71 2.16 7.19 -8.61
CA LEU A 71 3.46 7.69 -9.06
C LEU A 71 3.66 7.23 -10.51
N SER A 72 3.58 8.15 -11.48
CA SER A 72 3.91 7.87 -12.86
C SER A 72 5.38 7.44 -12.90
N ARG A 73 5.62 6.22 -13.36
CA ARG A 73 6.96 5.67 -13.58
C ARG A 73 7.75 6.53 -14.56
#